data_AF-A0A023GN33-F1
#
_entry.id   AF-A0A023GN33-F1
#
_cell.length_a   1.000
_cell.length_b   1.000
_cell.length_c   1.000
_cell.angle_alpha   90.00
_cell.angle_beta   90.00
_cell.angle_gamma   90.00
#
_symmetry.space_group_name_H-M   'P 1'
#
loop_
_entity.id
_entity.type
_entity.pdbx_description
1 polymer ?
#
loop_
_entity_poly.entity_id
_entity_poly.type
_entity_poly.pdbx_seq_one_letter_code
_entity_poly.pdbx_strand_id
1 'polypeptide(L)'
;MSRIVRIVKTLRNHWKKSTFAACLLTYGGWYLNERRKTHLMMRAFCERAKTYGDEPLPSGAKPRHVTVILNPTSKDGKGKVLYEKYAAPLFHLAGIRVSCFLTEHEGQAKNLMEVLDNTDAVVIAGGDGTLHEAVTGLMSREDFVAACKRFPMGVLPAGKTNSVAKLLCWEPGISEARWIALSAMAIVTEQLSKMDVIKAELQCNEGEDREKEVKTVYCLGQLEQGVYHSLISKIPKYWYFGPLKARAAVFFGTLKGLPGTTVARLSYCEPCSGCSRCFNQNALGDVQPPPRRHWWSSLIHRAAPQGESPIDLSKRVNEDCGTWQEEVTEHSQLDVSAFAKKDLHALDLKASPPLSRRWQLFSECLRRYSGRVSEAHSPTHEVLAREAIVDYSSGSQHGSPESKKTVCIDSVEYKTDRIHLKLVPGILNVYRYVNG
;
A
#
# COMPACT_ATOMS: atom_id res chain seq x y z
N MET A 1 20.93 -56.02 -21.00
CA MET A 1 20.52 -56.21 -19.58
C MET A 1 21.61 -55.89 -18.56
N SER A 2 22.89 -56.25 -18.77
CA SER A 2 23.98 -56.05 -17.79
C SER A 2 24.23 -54.58 -17.38
N ARG A 3 24.08 -53.62 -18.30
CA ARG A 3 24.23 -52.18 -18.01
C ARG A 3 23.14 -51.63 -17.08
N ILE A 4 21.88 -52.02 -17.32
CA ILE A 4 20.74 -51.60 -16.49
C ILE A 4 20.88 -52.19 -15.08
N VAL A 5 21.24 -53.48 -14.98
CA VAL A 5 21.48 -54.15 -13.69
C VAL A 5 22.63 -53.50 -12.92
N ARG A 6 23.71 -53.05 -13.60
CA ARG A 6 24.79 -52.28 -12.98
C ARG A 6 24.31 -50.93 -12.48
N ILE A 7 23.55 -50.18 -13.27
CA ILE A 7 22.99 -48.87 -12.88
C ILE A 7 22.08 -49.03 -11.65
N VAL A 8 21.20 -50.03 -11.64
CA VAL A 8 20.30 -50.32 -10.50
C VAL A 8 21.09 -50.71 -9.25
N LYS A 9 22.13 -51.56 -9.38
CA LYS A 9 23.02 -51.89 -8.24
C LYS A 9 23.78 -50.66 -7.72
N THR A 10 24.26 -49.78 -8.60
CA THR A 10 24.94 -48.54 -8.22
C THR A 10 24.00 -47.55 -7.53
N LEU A 11 22.77 -47.38 -8.04
CA LEU A 11 21.72 -46.57 -7.41
C LEU A 11 21.36 -47.10 -6.02
N ARG A 12 21.27 -48.43 -5.85
CA ARG A 12 21.00 -49.06 -4.56
C ARG A 12 22.16 -48.89 -3.57
N ASN A 13 23.39 -49.11 -4.02
CA ASN A 13 24.59 -49.01 -3.17
C ASN A 13 24.89 -47.56 -2.74
N HIS A 14 24.48 -46.58 -3.54
CA HIS A 14 24.64 -45.15 -3.25
C HIS A 14 23.31 -44.42 -3.20
N TRP A 15 22.31 -44.98 -2.50
CA TRP A 15 20.96 -44.42 -2.47
C TRP A 15 20.92 -42.96 -1.98
N LYS A 16 21.72 -42.59 -0.95
CA LYS A 16 21.82 -41.20 -0.46
C LYS A 16 22.38 -40.21 -1.49
N LYS A 17 23.37 -40.63 -2.28
CA LYS A 17 23.96 -39.77 -3.34
C LYS A 17 23.01 -39.64 -4.52
N SER A 18 22.32 -40.72 -4.85
CA SER A 18 21.37 -40.80 -5.94
C SER A 18 20.12 -39.95 -5.66
N THR A 19 19.59 -39.99 -4.44
CA THR A 19 18.46 -39.14 -4.03
C THR A 19 18.85 -37.66 -4.03
N PHE A 20 20.02 -37.31 -3.51
CA PHE A 20 20.51 -35.93 -3.55
C PHE A 20 20.66 -35.42 -4.99
N ALA A 21 21.27 -36.20 -5.88
CA ALA A 21 21.40 -35.86 -7.29
C ALA A 21 20.03 -35.71 -7.97
N ALA A 22 19.07 -36.59 -7.69
CA ALA A 22 17.71 -36.48 -8.21
C ALA A 22 17.02 -35.19 -7.74
N CYS A 23 17.13 -34.84 -6.45
CA CYS A 23 16.59 -33.58 -5.91
C CYS A 23 17.24 -32.34 -6.55
N LEU A 24 18.55 -32.36 -6.78
CA LEU A 24 19.25 -31.27 -7.45
C LEU A 24 18.81 -31.12 -8.91
N LEU A 25 18.65 -32.23 -9.64
CA LEU A 25 18.20 -32.22 -11.03
C LEU A 25 16.76 -31.74 -11.16
N THR A 26 15.85 -32.19 -10.28
CA THR A 26 14.46 -31.74 -10.30
C THR A 26 14.36 -30.26 -9.93
N TYR A 27 15.09 -29.80 -8.90
CA TYR A 27 15.14 -28.39 -8.54
C TYR A 27 15.76 -27.54 -9.66
N GLY A 28 16.88 -27.98 -10.25
CA GLY A 28 17.53 -27.28 -11.35
C GLY A 28 16.65 -27.18 -12.59
N GLY A 29 15.94 -28.26 -12.94
CA GLY A 29 14.95 -28.27 -14.02
C GLY A 29 13.78 -27.31 -13.75
N TRP A 30 13.24 -27.31 -12.53
CA TRP A 30 12.21 -26.37 -12.11
C TRP A 30 12.69 -24.91 -12.19
N TYR A 31 13.88 -24.62 -11.66
CA TYR A 31 14.49 -23.28 -11.66
C TYR A 31 14.73 -22.76 -13.08
N LEU A 32 15.27 -23.59 -13.97
CA LEU A 32 15.50 -23.23 -15.37
C LEU A 32 14.18 -22.98 -16.11
N ASN A 33 13.16 -23.82 -15.85
CA ASN A 33 11.83 -23.64 -16.43
C ASN A 33 11.19 -22.32 -15.97
N GLU A 34 11.27 -22.01 -14.67
CA GLU A 34 10.72 -20.77 -14.11
C GLU A 34 11.46 -19.53 -14.65
N ARG A 35 12.78 -19.60 -14.76
CA ARG A 35 13.59 -18.56 -15.38
C ARG A 35 13.22 -18.35 -16.85
N ARG A 36 13.05 -19.44 -17.62
CA ARG A 36 12.60 -19.38 -19.02
C ARG A 36 11.23 -18.73 -19.14
N LYS A 37 10.25 -19.13 -18.32
CA LYS A 37 8.91 -18.50 -18.28
C LYS A 37 9.00 -17.00 -18.00
N THR A 38 9.80 -16.62 -17.02
CA THR A 38 10.02 -15.20 -16.67
C THR A 38 10.61 -14.42 -17.83
N HIS A 39 11.62 -14.96 -18.53
CA HIS A 39 12.21 -14.31 -19.71
C HIS A 39 11.22 -14.18 -20.87
N LEU A 40 10.43 -15.22 -21.16
CA LEU A 40 9.40 -15.18 -22.21
C LEU A 40 8.32 -14.14 -21.90
N MET A 41 7.85 -14.11 -20.65
CA MET A 41 6.90 -13.10 -20.19
C MET A 41 7.47 -11.69 -20.31
N MET A 42 8.71 -11.49 -19.85
CA MET A 42 9.36 -10.18 -19.94
C MET A 42 9.54 -9.74 -21.39
N ARG A 43 9.88 -10.66 -22.29
CA ARG A 43 9.95 -10.37 -23.73
C ARG A 43 8.61 -9.88 -24.27
N ALA A 44 7.50 -10.52 -23.91
CA ALA A 44 6.17 -10.07 -24.33
C ALA A 44 5.84 -8.67 -23.79
N PHE A 45 6.21 -8.35 -22.54
CA PHE A 45 6.06 -7.00 -22.00
C PHE A 45 6.94 -5.98 -22.73
N CYS A 46 8.19 -6.32 -23.04
CA CYS A 46 9.09 -5.47 -23.81
C CYS A 46 8.56 -5.22 -25.23
N GLU A 47 8.04 -6.24 -25.91
CA GLU A 47 7.41 -6.10 -27.23
C GLU A 47 6.20 -5.16 -27.14
N ARG A 48 5.36 -5.29 -26.10
CA ARG A 48 4.24 -4.38 -25.85
C ARG A 48 4.68 -2.96 -25.46
N ALA A 49 5.75 -2.78 -24.68
CA ALA A 49 6.26 -1.45 -24.35
C ALA A 49 6.84 -0.77 -25.59
N LYS A 50 7.53 -1.54 -26.44
CA LYS A 50 8.09 -1.05 -27.70
C LYS A 50 7.01 -0.48 -28.62
N THR A 51 5.82 -1.07 -28.68
CA THR A 51 4.75 -0.50 -29.52
C THR A 51 4.38 0.92 -29.12
N TYR A 52 4.48 1.29 -27.84
CA TYR A 52 4.27 2.68 -27.39
C TYR A 52 5.45 3.59 -27.73
N GLY A 53 6.67 3.08 -27.69
CA GLY A 53 7.87 3.84 -28.08
C GLY A 53 7.99 4.08 -29.58
N ASP A 54 7.41 3.20 -30.40
CA ASP A 54 7.36 3.33 -31.86
C ASP A 54 6.25 4.32 -32.31
N GLU A 55 5.37 4.79 -31.42
CA GLU A 55 4.35 5.79 -31.75
C GLU A 55 4.99 7.17 -32.01
N PRO A 56 4.69 7.82 -33.15
CA PRO A 56 5.27 9.12 -33.46
C PRO A 56 4.71 10.22 -32.55
N LEU A 57 5.60 11.07 -32.04
CA LEU A 57 5.21 12.25 -31.28
C LEU A 57 4.84 13.41 -32.23
N PRO A 58 3.84 14.23 -31.86
CA PRO A 58 3.53 15.44 -32.62
C PRO A 58 4.72 16.41 -32.60
N SER A 59 4.88 17.17 -33.68
CA SER A 59 6.02 18.09 -33.84
C SER A 59 6.06 19.10 -32.68
N GLY A 60 7.20 19.17 -31.99
CA GLY A 60 7.41 20.04 -30.83
C GLY A 60 7.04 19.44 -29.46
N ALA A 61 6.39 18.27 -29.41
CA ALA A 61 6.16 17.59 -28.14
C ALA A 61 7.44 16.94 -27.61
N LYS A 62 7.67 17.08 -26.30
CA LYS A 62 8.79 16.44 -25.61
C LYS A 62 8.37 15.03 -25.18
N PRO A 63 9.32 14.07 -25.17
CA PRO A 63 9.07 12.77 -24.56
C PRO A 63 8.70 12.94 -23.08
N ARG A 64 7.78 12.10 -22.62
CA ARG A 64 7.32 12.11 -21.23
C ARG A 64 8.49 11.92 -20.26
N HIS A 65 8.54 12.69 -19.19
CA HIS A 65 9.58 12.63 -18.18
C HIS A 65 9.06 12.04 -16.88
N VAL A 66 9.64 10.91 -16.47
CA VAL A 66 9.29 10.20 -15.24
C VAL A 66 10.48 10.21 -14.28
N THR A 67 10.24 10.64 -13.05
CA THR A 67 11.24 10.51 -11.97
C THR A 67 10.96 9.28 -11.14
N VAL A 68 11.95 8.40 -11.05
CA VAL A 68 11.90 7.17 -10.26
C VAL A 68 12.62 7.40 -8.94
N ILE A 69 11.92 7.30 -7.82
CA ILE A 69 12.49 7.27 -6.47
C ILE A 69 12.66 5.80 -6.09
N LEU A 70 13.90 5.34 -6.04
CA LEU A 70 14.24 3.93 -5.84
C LEU A 70 14.94 3.74 -4.50
N ASN A 71 14.40 2.85 -3.68
CA ASN A 71 15.06 2.38 -2.47
C ASN A 71 15.90 1.11 -2.76
N PRO A 72 17.23 1.21 -2.86
CA PRO A 72 18.09 0.08 -3.21
C PRO A 72 18.17 -0.98 -2.10
N THR A 73 18.04 -0.58 -0.83
CA THR A 73 18.16 -1.49 0.33
C THR A 73 16.87 -2.26 0.59
N SER A 74 15.77 -1.89 -0.08
CA SER A 74 14.50 -2.60 0.00
C SER A 74 14.65 -4.09 -0.38
N LYS A 75 13.83 -4.91 0.28
CA LYS A 75 13.77 -6.38 0.07
C LYS A 75 15.13 -7.08 0.13
N ASP A 76 15.82 -6.88 1.24
CA ASP A 76 17.13 -7.49 1.51
C ASP A 76 18.18 -7.10 0.44
N GLY A 77 18.17 -5.83 0.02
CA GLY A 77 19.11 -5.27 -0.95
C GLY A 77 18.84 -5.62 -2.42
N LYS A 78 17.64 -6.11 -2.75
CA LYS A 78 17.27 -6.51 -4.11
C LYS A 78 16.46 -5.46 -4.88
N GLY A 79 16.02 -4.38 -4.22
CA GLY A 79 15.16 -3.35 -4.83
C GLY A 79 15.69 -2.82 -6.15
N LYS A 80 16.97 -2.44 -6.19
CA LYS A 80 17.63 -1.96 -7.41
C LYS A 80 17.65 -2.99 -8.54
N VAL A 81 18.03 -4.22 -8.23
CA VAL A 81 18.10 -5.32 -9.21
C VAL A 81 16.72 -5.63 -9.79
N LEU A 82 15.67 -5.59 -8.97
CA LEU A 82 14.30 -5.82 -9.40
C LEU A 82 13.81 -4.73 -10.36
N TYR A 83 14.08 -3.47 -10.02
CA TYR A 83 13.76 -2.33 -10.88
C TYR A 83 14.49 -2.41 -12.22
N GLU A 84 15.81 -2.58 -12.20
CA GLU A 84 16.65 -2.63 -13.41
C GLU A 84 16.29 -3.80 -14.33
N LYS A 85 15.86 -4.93 -13.76
CA LYS A 85 15.54 -6.13 -14.52
C LYS A 85 14.13 -6.14 -15.11
N TYR A 86 13.13 -5.61 -14.39
CA TYR A 86 11.72 -5.79 -14.74
C TYR A 86 10.96 -4.51 -15.08
N ALA A 87 11.41 -3.33 -14.63
CA ALA A 87 10.73 -2.06 -14.88
C ALA A 87 11.50 -1.15 -15.84
N ALA A 88 12.81 -0.95 -15.59
CA ALA A 88 13.63 -0.04 -16.39
C ALA A 88 13.62 -0.32 -17.91
N PRO A 89 13.66 -1.59 -18.38
CA PRO A 89 13.61 -1.87 -19.83
C PRO A 89 12.30 -1.41 -20.46
N LEU A 90 11.18 -1.49 -19.73
CA LEU A 90 9.87 -1.10 -20.24
C LEU A 90 9.78 0.42 -20.45
N PHE A 91 10.30 1.20 -19.51
CA PHE A 91 10.31 2.66 -19.65
C PHE A 91 11.21 3.12 -20.81
N HIS A 92 12.40 2.53 -20.95
CA HIS A 92 13.30 2.87 -22.05
C HIS A 92 12.72 2.47 -23.42
N LEU A 93 12.11 1.28 -23.52
CA LEU A 93 11.49 0.82 -24.76
C LEU A 93 10.24 1.63 -25.14
N ALA A 94 9.52 2.17 -24.15
CA ALA A 94 8.37 3.04 -24.37
C ALA A 94 8.74 4.48 -24.74
N GLY A 95 10.04 4.80 -24.91
CA GLY A 95 10.47 6.16 -25.27
C GLY A 95 10.30 7.20 -24.17
N ILE A 96 10.21 6.77 -22.91
CA ILE A 96 10.04 7.65 -21.76
C ILE A 96 11.41 8.11 -21.26
N ARG A 97 11.57 9.41 -21.01
CA ARG A 97 12.75 9.95 -20.33
C ARG A 97 12.66 9.58 -18.85
N VAL A 98 13.64 8.86 -18.34
CA VAL A 98 13.66 8.40 -16.94
C VAL A 98 14.80 9.05 -16.17
N SER A 99 14.48 9.72 -15.06
CA SER A 99 15.46 10.20 -14.08
C SER A 99 15.35 9.32 -12.83
N CYS A 100 16.40 8.58 -12.49
CA CYS A 100 16.38 7.66 -11.34
C CYS A 100 17.15 8.26 -10.16
N PHE A 101 16.48 8.42 -9.02
CA PHE A 101 17.03 8.89 -7.75
C PHE A 101 17.09 7.73 -6.76
N LEU A 102 18.30 7.42 -6.27
CA LEU A 102 18.52 6.36 -5.28
C LEU A 102 18.45 6.96 -3.88
N THR A 103 17.57 6.43 -3.03
CA THR A 103 17.52 6.84 -1.62
C THR A 103 18.61 6.11 -0.82
N GLU A 104 19.34 6.85 -0.01
CA GLU A 104 20.39 6.40 0.88
C GLU A 104 19.90 6.25 2.33
N HIS A 105 18.97 7.11 2.77
CA HIS A 105 18.42 7.12 4.12
C HIS A 105 16.93 7.51 4.15
N GLU A 106 16.29 7.22 5.28
CA GLU A 106 14.89 7.58 5.55
C GLU A 106 14.68 9.10 5.47
N GLY A 107 13.55 9.52 4.90
CA GLY A 107 13.17 10.92 4.74
C GLY A 107 13.66 11.59 3.46
N GLN A 108 14.60 10.98 2.70
CA GLN A 108 15.02 11.57 1.42
C GLN A 108 13.92 11.59 0.36
N ALA A 109 13.06 10.57 0.33
CA ALA A 109 11.93 10.54 -0.59
C ALA A 109 10.96 11.69 -0.29
N LYS A 110 10.75 12.01 1.00
CA LYS A 110 9.95 13.15 1.44
C LYS A 110 10.55 14.46 0.95
N ASN A 111 11.83 14.71 1.27
CA ASN A 111 12.51 15.97 0.92
C ASN A 111 12.56 16.18 -0.60
N LEU A 112 12.77 15.12 -1.37
CA LEU A 112 12.76 15.20 -2.84
C LEU A 112 11.38 15.60 -3.37
N MET A 113 10.30 15.01 -2.82
CA MET A 113 8.93 15.32 -3.27
C MET A 113 8.49 16.74 -2.96
N GLU A 114 8.99 17.33 -1.86
CA GLU A 114 8.72 18.73 -1.51
C GLU A 114 9.27 19.71 -2.56
N VAL A 115 10.44 19.43 -3.11
CA VAL A 115 11.13 20.32 -4.07
C VAL A 115 11.00 19.87 -5.54
N LEU A 116 10.35 18.74 -5.79
CA LEU A 116 10.28 18.16 -7.13
C LEU A 116 9.54 19.09 -8.10
N ASP A 117 10.14 19.35 -9.25
CA ASP A 117 9.53 20.07 -10.36
C ASP A 117 9.98 19.48 -11.70
N ASN A 118 9.32 19.87 -12.80
CA ASN A 118 9.69 19.50 -14.17
C ASN A 118 9.62 17.99 -14.49
N THR A 119 8.65 17.30 -13.90
CA THR A 119 8.34 15.88 -14.17
C THR A 119 6.88 15.72 -14.52
N ASP A 120 6.56 14.76 -15.38
CA ASP A 120 5.18 14.44 -15.75
C ASP A 120 4.58 13.35 -14.85
N ALA A 121 5.42 12.54 -14.22
CA ALA A 121 5.00 11.54 -13.24
C ALA A 121 6.13 11.17 -12.28
N VAL A 122 5.74 10.63 -11.12
CA VAL A 122 6.67 10.10 -10.12
C VAL A 122 6.43 8.61 -9.97
N VAL A 123 7.50 7.82 -9.91
CA VAL A 123 7.43 6.37 -9.73
C VAL A 123 8.23 5.99 -8.50
N ILE A 124 7.59 5.31 -7.56
CA ILE A 124 8.21 4.92 -6.30
C ILE A 124 8.49 3.42 -6.38
N ALA A 125 9.78 3.07 -6.44
CA ALA A 125 10.26 1.71 -6.42
C ALA A 125 10.76 1.34 -5.01
N GLY A 126 9.86 0.77 -4.22
CA GLY A 126 10.13 0.47 -2.82
C GLY A 126 8.98 -0.30 -2.17
N GLY A 127 8.95 -0.26 -0.84
CA GLY A 127 7.82 -0.76 -0.04
C GLY A 127 6.90 0.36 0.42
N ASP A 128 5.95 0.00 1.28
CA ASP A 128 4.95 0.93 1.81
C ASP A 128 5.60 2.15 2.52
N GLY A 129 6.69 1.97 3.25
CA GLY A 129 7.38 3.08 3.93
C GLY A 129 8.00 4.13 2.98
N THR A 130 8.58 3.71 1.85
CA THR A 130 9.12 4.68 0.86
C THR A 130 7.98 5.42 0.16
N LEU A 131 6.86 4.75 -0.08
CA LEU A 131 5.64 5.37 -0.60
C LEU A 131 5.06 6.38 0.39
N HIS A 132 4.99 6.01 1.67
CA HIS A 132 4.55 6.85 2.77
C HIS A 132 5.33 8.16 2.86
N GLU A 133 6.66 8.09 2.80
CA GLU A 133 7.53 9.27 2.79
C GLU A 133 7.24 10.18 1.58
N ALA A 134 7.12 9.61 0.39
CA ALA A 134 6.88 10.36 -0.83
C ALA A 134 5.50 11.05 -0.83
N VAL A 135 4.44 10.35 -0.39
CA VAL A 135 3.09 10.92 -0.24
C VAL A 135 3.10 12.04 0.79
N THR A 136 3.77 11.81 1.92
CA THR A 136 3.89 12.83 2.97
C THR A 136 4.60 14.07 2.43
N GLY A 137 5.70 13.91 1.68
CA GLY A 137 6.40 15.05 1.07
C GLY A 137 5.56 15.81 0.05
N LEU A 138 4.82 15.10 -0.80
CA LEU A 138 3.92 15.71 -1.79
C LEU A 138 2.78 16.50 -1.11
N MET A 139 2.19 15.94 -0.06
CA MET A 139 1.07 16.54 0.68
C MET A 139 1.51 17.60 1.70
N SER A 140 2.81 17.72 1.98
CA SER A 140 3.40 18.77 2.80
C SER A 140 3.67 20.07 2.03
N ARG A 141 3.53 20.07 0.70
CA ARG A 141 3.70 21.27 -0.13
C ARG A 141 2.55 22.26 0.05
N GLU A 142 2.85 23.54 -0.10
CA GLU A 142 1.84 24.60 -0.11
C GLU A 142 0.84 24.43 -1.28
N ASP A 143 1.33 23.97 -2.43
CA ASP A 143 0.57 23.74 -3.66
C ASP A 143 0.04 22.29 -3.81
N PHE A 144 -0.07 21.52 -2.71
CA PHE A 144 -0.33 20.07 -2.77
C PHE A 144 -1.52 19.66 -3.64
N VAL A 145 -2.61 20.44 -3.67
CA VAL A 145 -3.80 20.15 -4.49
C VAL A 145 -3.46 20.17 -5.99
N ALA A 146 -2.65 21.14 -6.42
CA ALA A 146 -2.19 21.22 -7.79
C ALA A 146 -1.09 20.18 -8.06
N ALA A 147 -0.18 19.98 -7.11
CA ALA A 147 0.92 19.03 -7.21
C ALA A 147 0.42 17.57 -7.35
N CYS A 148 -0.58 17.14 -6.56
CA CYS A 148 -1.19 15.81 -6.67
C CYS A 148 -1.87 15.56 -8.02
N LYS A 149 -2.36 16.62 -8.67
CA LYS A 149 -2.92 16.53 -10.03
C LYS A 149 -1.82 16.48 -11.09
N ARG A 150 -0.78 17.30 -10.92
CA ARG A 150 0.34 17.44 -11.84
C ARG A 150 1.28 16.23 -11.83
N PHE A 151 1.46 15.59 -10.67
CA PHE A 151 2.40 14.51 -10.46
C PHE A 151 1.69 13.20 -10.07
N PRO A 152 1.11 12.48 -11.04
CA PRO A 152 0.57 11.15 -10.79
C PRO A 152 1.65 10.20 -10.30
N MET A 153 1.32 9.36 -9.31
CA MET A 153 2.26 8.45 -8.66
C MET A 153 2.09 7.00 -9.12
N GLY A 154 3.20 6.39 -9.54
CA GLY A 154 3.29 4.97 -9.84
C GLY A 154 3.96 4.23 -8.70
N VAL A 155 3.44 3.08 -8.31
CA VAL A 155 4.03 2.24 -7.26
C VAL A 155 4.58 0.98 -7.89
N LEU A 156 5.91 0.78 -7.79
CA LEU A 156 6.55 -0.47 -8.18
C LEU A 156 6.83 -1.32 -6.93
N PRO A 157 6.25 -2.53 -6.83
CA PRO A 157 6.32 -3.38 -5.64
C PRO A 157 7.71 -4.03 -5.50
N ALA A 158 8.71 -3.24 -5.10
CA ALA A 158 10.08 -3.68 -4.87
C ALA A 158 10.38 -3.90 -3.37
N GLY A 159 9.42 -3.63 -2.48
CA GLY A 159 9.54 -3.78 -1.03
C GLY A 159 9.23 -5.18 -0.49
N LYS A 160 9.40 -5.33 0.83
CA LYS A 160 9.01 -6.54 1.59
C LYS A 160 7.51 -6.59 1.81
N THR A 161 6.95 -5.47 2.27
CA THR A 161 5.52 -5.19 2.40
C THR A 161 5.15 -4.18 1.30
N ASN A 162 4.11 -4.52 0.54
CA ASN A 162 3.60 -3.72 -0.57
C ASN A 162 2.07 -3.74 -0.52
N SER A 163 1.50 -3.39 0.64
CA SER A 163 0.06 -3.41 0.88
C SER A 163 -0.67 -2.47 -0.07
N VAL A 164 -0.14 -1.27 -0.31
CA VAL A 164 -0.75 -0.31 -1.25
C VAL A 164 -0.67 -0.81 -2.69
N ALA A 165 0.48 -1.36 -3.11
CA ALA A 165 0.62 -1.90 -4.46
C ALA A 165 -0.34 -3.06 -4.74
N LYS A 166 -0.72 -3.84 -3.70
CA LYS A 166 -1.72 -4.91 -3.85
C LYS A 166 -3.10 -4.37 -4.20
N LEU A 167 -3.46 -3.20 -3.69
CA LEU A 167 -4.75 -2.56 -3.99
C LEU A 167 -4.80 -2.03 -5.41
N LEU A 168 -3.65 -1.66 -5.98
CA LEU A 168 -3.54 -1.10 -7.32
C LEU A 168 -3.47 -2.19 -8.40
N CYS A 169 -2.66 -3.22 -8.20
CA CYS A 169 -2.43 -4.25 -9.21
C CYS A 169 -2.03 -5.55 -8.53
N TRP A 170 -2.95 -6.44 -8.17
CA TRP A 170 -2.58 -7.76 -7.63
C TRP A 170 -3.57 -8.84 -7.97
N GLU A 171 -3.04 -10.02 -8.25
CA GLU A 171 -3.80 -11.24 -8.51
C GLU A 171 -3.19 -12.39 -7.68
N PRO A 172 -4.02 -13.30 -7.14
CA PRO A 172 -3.52 -14.45 -6.40
C PRO A 172 -2.63 -15.32 -7.30
N GLY A 173 -1.41 -15.63 -6.84
CA GLY A 173 -0.45 -16.45 -7.59
C GLY A 173 0.40 -15.69 -8.61
N ILE A 174 0.31 -14.36 -8.66
CA ILE A 174 1.18 -13.55 -9.52
C ILE A 174 2.65 -13.69 -9.13
N SER A 175 3.52 -13.91 -10.11
CA SER A 175 4.97 -13.89 -9.88
C SER A 175 5.43 -12.44 -9.65
N GLU A 176 6.47 -12.27 -8.84
CA GLU A 176 7.02 -10.95 -8.54
C GLU A 176 7.43 -10.17 -9.80
N ALA A 177 8.09 -10.85 -10.74
CA ALA A 177 8.49 -10.25 -12.01
C ALA A 177 7.27 -9.74 -12.80
N ARG A 178 6.18 -10.54 -12.83
CA ARG A 178 4.93 -10.14 -13.48
C ARG A 178 4.31 -8.94 -12.77
N TRP A 179 4.31 -8.93 -11.45
CA TRP A 179 3.71 -7.86 -10.66
C TRP A 179 4.40 -6.51 -10.91
N ILE A 180 5.73 -6.49 -10.89
CA ILE A 180 6.52 -5.29 -11.20
C ILE A 180 6.30 -4.86 -12.66
N ALA A 181 6.33 -5.81 -13.60
CA ALA A 181 6.13 -5.52 -15.02
C ALA A 181 4.72 -4.95 -15.30
N LEU A 182 3.66 -5.50 -14.68
CA LEU A 182 2.30 -4.97 -14.81
C LEU A 182 2.18 -3.55 -14.23
N SER A 183 2.80 -3.32 -13.07
CA SER A 183 2.82 -1.98 -12.44
C SER A 183 3.55 -0.97 -13.33
N ALA A 184 4.68 -1.35 -13.92
CA ALA A 184 5.41 -0.53 -14.89
C ALA A 184 4.60 -0.30 -16.17
N MET A 185 3.90 -1.32 -16.68
CA MET A 185 3.04 -1.18 -17.85
C MET A 185 1.86 -0.25 -17.59
N ALA A 186 1.25 -0.25 -16.40
CA ALA A 186 0.18 0.70 -16.06
C ALA A 186 0.66 2.16 -16.14
N ILE A 187 1.93 2.40 -15.78
CA ILE A 187 2.58 3.71 -15.94
C ILE A 187 2.81 4.00 -17.42
N VAL A 188 3.32 3.05 -18.20
CA VAL A 188 3.54 3.22 -19.66
C VAL A 188 2.22 3.56 -20.35
N THR A 189 1.14 2.84 -20.06
CA THR A 189 -0.18 3.00 -20.68
C THR A 189 -1.03 4.13 -20.12
N GLU A 190 -0.52 4.88 -19.13
CA GLU A 190 -1.19 6.01 -18.49
C GLU A 190 -2.57 5.67 -17.87
N GLN A 191 -2.69 4.48 -17.27
CA GLN A 191 -3.91 4.08 -16.59
C GLN A 191 -4.01 4.73 -15.21
N LEU A 192 -4.65 5.89 -15.14
CA LEU A 192 -4.82 6.65 -13.89
C LEU A 192 -6.12 6.28 -13.15
N SER A 193 -6.02 6.22 -11.83
CA SER A 193 -7.14 6.11 -10.90
C SER A 193 -6.98 7.15 -9.80
N LYS A 194 -8.08 7.73 -9.35
CA LYS A 194 -8.08 8.55 -8.13
C LYS A 194 -8.01 7.65 -6.89
N MET A 195 -7.35 8.12 -5.85
CA MET A 195 -7.18 7.42 -4.59
C MET A 195 -7.33 8.40 -3.41
N ASP A 196 -7.96 7.91 -2.36
CA ASP A 196 -8.18 8.65 -1.12
C ASP A 196 -6.92 8.59 -0.25
N VAL A 197 -6.68 9.66 0.50
CA VAL A 197 -5.54 9.77 1.42
C VAL A 197 -6.07 10.11 2.82
N ILE A 198 -5.55 9.44 3.85
CA ILE A 198 -5.88 9.74 5.24
C ILE A 198 -4.83 10.73 5.76
N LYS A 199 -5.26 11.89 6.22
CA LYS A 199 -4.43 12.83 6.99
C LYS A 199 -4.51 12.42 8.46
N ALA A 200 -3.39 12.07 9.05
CA ALA A 200 -3.24 11.74 10.47
C ALA A 200 -2.43 12.82 11.18
N GLU A 201 -3.06 13.56 12.07
CA GLU A 201 -2.42 14.52 12.96
C GLU A 201 -2.16 13.84 14.30
N LEU A 202 -0.90 13.59 14.59
CA LEU A 202 -0.43 12.90 15.78
C LEU A 202 -0.09 13.95 16.84
N GLN A 203 -0.73 13.85 17.99
CA GLN A 203 -0.44 14.68 19.15
C GLN A 203 0.33 13.84 20.18
N CYS A 204 1.46 14.41 20.62
CA CYS A 204 2.29 13.85 21.67
C CYS A 204 2.41 14.88 22.78
N ASN A 205 2.02 14.52 24.01
CA ASN A 205 2.34 15.35 25.16
C ASN A 205 3.75 14.97 25.64
N GLU A 206 4.71 15.89 25.55
CA GLU A 206 6.07 15.69 26.06
C GLU A 206 6.31 16.50 27.35
N GLY A 207 5.81 16.01 28.48
CA GLY A 207 6.05 16.61 29.80
C GLY A 207 5.40 17.99 30.00
N GLU A 208 5.45 18.49 31.23
CA GLU A 208 4.70 19.70 31.67
C GLU A 208 5.22 21.03 31.04
N ASP A 209 6.39 21.03 30.38
CA ASP A 209 7.07 22.27 29.95
C ASP A 209 7.39 22.38 28.44
N ARG A 210 6.88 21.50 27.56
CA ARG A 210 7.09 21.61 26.10
C ARG A 210 5.78 21.80 25.34
N GLU A 211 5.81 22.71 24.36
CA GLU A 211 4.70 22.95 23.43
C GLU A 211 4.22 21.64 22.78
N LYS A 212 2.91 21.51 22.57
CA LYS A 212 2.29 20.35 21.92
C LYS A 212 2.81 20.24 20.48
N GLU A 213 3.77 19.36 20.25
CA GLU A 213 4.24 19.06 18.89
C GLU A 213 3.18 18.24 18.15
N VAL A 214 2.57 18.83 17.12
CA VAL A 214 1.60 18.16 16.25
C VAL A 214 2.33 17.69 15.00
N LYS A 215 2.52 16.38 14.87
CA LYS A 215 3.14 15.79 13.68
C LYS A 215 2.06 15.36 12.70
N THR A 216 2.02 16.01 11.53
CA THR A 216 1.10 15.61 10.44
C THR A 216 1.75 14.56 9.55
N VAL A 217 1.03 13.47 9.33
CA VAL A 217 1.46 12.32 8.53
C VAL A 217 0.33 11.94 7.58
N TYR A 218 0.65 11.50 6.37
CA TYR A 218 -0.34 11.06 5.40
C TYR A 218 -0.23 9.56 5.18
N CYS A 219 -1.37 8.87 5.16
CA CYS A 219 -1.48 7.43 5.04
C CYS A 219 -2.29 7.08 3.80
N LEU A 220 -1.80 6.10 3.04
CA LEU A 220 -2.54 5.49 1.94
C LEU A 220 -3.16 4.18 2.38
N GLY A 221 -2.40 3.30 3.02
CA GLY A 221 -2.77 1.92 3.29
C GLY A 221 -3.72 1.75 4.47
N GLN A 222 -3.13 1.63 5.64
CA GLN A 222 -3.86 1.31 6.87
C GLN A 222 -3.10 1.83 8.08
N LEU A 223 -3.86 2.29 9.07
CA LEU A 223 -3.38 2.55 10.41
C LEU A 223 -3.74 1.35 11.29
N GLU A 224 -2.75 0.80 11.96
CA GLU A 224 -2.88 -0.36 12.84
C GLU A 224 -2.38 -0.01 14.24
N GLN A 225 -3.24 -0.13 15.24
CA GLN A 225 -2.85 -0.05 16.63
C GLN A 225 -3.26 -1.34 17.33
N GLY A 226 -2.29 -2.03 17.94
CA GLY A 226 -2.61 -3.18 18.78
C GLY A 226 -1.54 -4.26 18.82
N VAL A 227 -1.97 -5.41 19.34
CA VAL A 227 -1.06 -6.48 19.75
C VAL A 227 -0.60 -7.29 18.55
N TYR A 228 -1.46 -7.47 17.55
CA TYR A 228 -1.11 -8.25 16.37
C TYR A 228 0.06 -7.62 15.64
N HIS A 229 0.02 -6.30 15.43
CA HIS A 229 1.11 -5.57 14.81
C HIS A 229 2.43 -5.77 15.57
N SER A 230 2.39 -5.62 16.90
CA SER A 230 3.55 -5.80 17.79
C SER A 230 4.16 -7.21 17.78
N LEU A 231 3.37 -8.23 17.43
CA LEU A 231 3.82 -9.61 17.27
C LEU A 231 4.36 -9.86 15.86
N ILE A 232 3.66 -9.35 14.85
CA ILE A 232 4.03 -9.50 13.43
C ILE A 232 5.37 -8.79 13.15
N SER A 233 5.59 -7.61 13.73
CA SER A 233 6.86 -6.86 13.59
C SER A 233 8.08 -7.61 14.15
N LYS A 234 7.87 -8.56 15.07
CA LYS A 234 8.94 -9.41 15.63
C LYS A 234 9.27 -10.63 14.78
N ILE A 235 8.40 -11.04 13.85
CA ILE A 235 8.60 -12.23 13.00
C ILE A 235 9.98 -12.27 12.32
N PRO A 236 10.50 -11.16 11.73
CA PRO A 236 11.82 -11.18 11.10
C PRO A 236 12.97 -11.54 12.04
N LYS A 237 12.84 -11.28 13.36
CA LYS A 237 13.85 -11.63 14.36
C LYS A 237 14.02 -13.16 14.54
N TYR A 238 13.00 -13.93 14.18
CA TYR A 238 12.97 -15.39 14.28
C TYR A 238 13.46 -16.09 13.00
N TRP A 239 14.33 -15.45 12.21
CA TRP A 239 14.81 -15.95 10.93
C TRP A 239 15.42 -17.37 10.99
N TYR A 240 16.03 -17.73 12.12
CA TYR A 240 16.67 -19.02 12.38
C TYR A 240 15.68 -20.20 12.39
N PHE A 241 14.38 -19.96 12.61
CA PHE A 241 13.33 -20.99 12.53
C PHE A 241 12.85 -21.25 11.08
N GLY A 242 13.39 -20.55 10.08
CA GLY A 242 13.09 -20.74 8.67
C GLY A 242 11.58 -20.69 8.38
N PRO A 243 10.95 -21.76 7.86
CA PRO A 243 9.51 -21.78 7.56
C PRO A 243 8.61 -21.66 8.80
N LEU A 244 9.14 -21.96 9.99
CA LEU A 244 8.40 -21.88 11.25
C LEU A 244 8.54 -20.51 11.94
N LYS A 245 9.28 -19.55 11.36
CA LYS A 245 9.55 -18.24 11.99
C LYS A 245 8.30 -17.50 12.46
N ALA A 246 7.23 -17.51 11.65
CA ALA A 246 5.97 -16.86 12.00
C ALA A 246 5.30 -17.56 13.20
N ARG A 247 5.24 -18.90 13.19
CA ARG A 247 4.71 -19.70 14.30
C ARG A 247 5.52 -19.51 15.57
N ALA A 248 6.84 -19.54 15.48
CA ALA A 248 7.73 -19.34 16.61
C ALA A 248 7.56 -17.94 17.21
N ALA A 249 7.58 -16.89 16.40
CA ALA A 249 7.43 -15.51 16.86
C ALA A 249 6.12 -15.30 17.62
N VAL A 250 5.00 -15.77 17.06
CA VAL A 250 3.70 -15.67 17.71
C VAL A 250 3.65 -16.53 18.97
N PHE A 251 4.15 -17.76 18.93
CA PHE A 251 4.19 -18.66 20.10
C PHE A 251 4.97 -18.04 21.26
N PHE A 252 6.22 -17.64 21.04
CA PHE A 252 7.05 -17.00 22.06
C PHE A 252 6.52 -15.64 22.50
N GLY A 253 5.85 -14.91 21.60
CA GLY A 253 5.15 -13.68 21.95
C GLY A 253 3.98 -13.92 22.91
N THR A 254 3.13 -14.91 22.62
CA THR A 254 1.97 -15.28 23.47
C THR A 254 2.36 -15.87 24.82
N LEU A 255 3.56 -16.47 24.93
CA LEU A 255 4.10 -16.99 26.18
C LEU A 255 4.46 -15.90 27.19
N LYS A 256 4.87 -14.71 26.70
CA LYS A 256 5.27 -13.59 27.56
C LYS A 256 4.11 -12.92 28.32
N GLY A 257 2.86 -13.21 27.94
CA GLY A 257 1.67 -12.71 28.62
C GLY A 257 0.52 -12.45 27.65
N LEU A 258 -0.71 -12.40 28.16
CA LEU A 258 -1.83 -11.81 27.42
C LEU A 258 -1.63 -10.29 27.44
N PRO A 259 -1.67 -9.61 26.29
CA PRO A 259 -1.64 -8.16 26.25
C PRO A 259 -2.82 -7.57 27.03
N GLY A 260 -2.62 -6.43 27.69
CA GLY A 260 -3.71 -5.67 28.28
C GLY A 260 -4.68 -5.16 27.20
N THR A 261 -5.97 -5.08 27.55
CA THR A 261 -6.97 -4.42 26.73
C THR A 261 -6.62 -2.94 26.60
N THR A 262 -6.74 -2.40 25.39
CA THR A 262 -6.58 -0.96 25.18
C THR A 262 -7.96 -0.35 25.18
N VAL A 263 -8.17 0.62 26.07
CA VAL A 263 -9.37 1.47 26.04
C VAL A 263 -9.03 2.70 25.22
N ALA A 264 -9.82 3.01 24.21
CA ALA A 264 -9.75 4.28 23.50
C ALA A 264 -11.10 4.95 23.47
N ARG A 265 -11.08 6.28 23.59
CA ARG A 265 -12.24 7.11 23.31
C ARG A 265 -12.21 7.48 21.84
N LEU A 266 -13.24 7.07 21.12
CA LEU A 266 -13.44 7.33 19.71
C LEU A 266 -14.48 8.44 19.57
N SER A 267 -14.08 9.59 19.05
CA SER A 267 -15.00 10.64 18.63
C SER A 267 -15.01 10.67 17.10
N TYR A 268 -16.17 10.57 16.45
CA TYR A 268 -16.23 10.48 14.99
C TYR A 268 -17.42 11.20 14.39
N CYS A 269 -17.27 11.58 13.12
CA CYS A 269 -18.34 12.11 12.28
C CYS A 269 -18.70 11.08 11.21
N GLU A 270 -19.98 10.75 11.08
CA GLU A 270 -20.46 9.81 10.07
C GLU A 270 -20.20 10.31 8.63
N PRO A 271 -20.00 9.40 7.65
CA PRO A 271 -19.79 9.77 6.27
C PRO A 271 -21.08 10.33 5.66
N CYS A 272 -20.95 11.47 4.97
CA CYS A 272 -22.06 12.06 4.24
C CYS A 272 -21.78 11.95 2.74
N SER A 273 -22.76 11.46 1.98
CA SER A 273 -22.74 11.36 0.51
C SER A 273 -22.75 12.71 -0.23
N GLY A 274 -22.61 13.82 0.49
CA GLY A 274 -22.65 15.18 -0.01
C GLY A 274 -23.93 15.90 0.41
N CYS A 275 -23.77 17.04 1.06
CA CYS A 275 -24.84 17.97 1.43
C CYS A 275 -24.29 19.40 1.42
N SER A 276 -25.15 20.41 1.48
CA SER A 276 -24.78 21.82 1.50
C SER A 276 -23.75 22.19 2.58
N ARG A 277 -23.74 21.47 3.71
CA ARG A 277 -22.78 21.70 4.82
C ARG A 277 -21.39 21.12 4.57
N CYS A 278 -21.27 20.05 3.79
CA CYS A 278 -20.00 19.36 3.54
C CYS A 278 -19.53 19.43 2.09
N PHE A 279 -20.32 20.10 1.24
CA PHE A 279 -20.03 20.42 -0.14
C PHE A 279 -18.84 21.39 -0.18
N ASN A 280 -17.74 20.92 -0.75
CA ASN A 280 -16.55 21.72 -0.94
C ASN A 280 -16.27 21.75 -2.45
N GLN A 281 -16.51 22.90 -3.10
CA GLN A 281 -16.38 23.07 -4.56
C GLN A 281 -15.02 22.62 -5.12
N ASN A 282 -14.00 22.55 -4.28
CA ASN A 282 -12.62 22.26 -4.67
C ASN A 282 -12.22 20.77 -4.62
N ALA A 283 -12.99 19.89 -3.97
CA ALA A 283 -12.59 18.50 -3.73
C ALA A 283 -12.90 17.56 -4.90
N LEU A 284 -14.00 17.82 -5.61
CA LEU A 284 -14.37 17.10 -6.83
C LEU A 284 -14.13 18.03 -8.02
N GLY A 285 -12.85 18.29 -8.32
CA GLY A 285 -12.52 18.84 -9.62
C GLY A 285 -12.97 17.84 -10.69
N ASP A 286 -14.06 18.18 -11.38
CA ASP A 286 -14.43 17.56 -12.64
C ASP A 286 -13.23 17.68 -13.58
N VAL A 287 -12.59 16.54 -13.84
CA VAL A 287 -11.57 16.41 -14.87
C VAL A 287 -12.20 15.52 -15.91
N GLN A 288 -12.74 16.14 -16.96
CA GLN A 288 -12.84 15.47 -18.23
C GLN A 288 -11.41 15.09 -18.66
N PRO A 289 -11.14 13.83 -19.04
CA PRO A 289 -9.83 13.49 -19.60
C PRO A 289 -9.57 14.40 -20.81
N PRO A 290 -8.32 14.85 -21.05
CA PRO A 290 -8.03 15.68 -22.20
C PRO A 290 -8.50 14.93 -23.46
N PRO A 291 -9.39 15.52 -24.28
CA PRO A 291 -9.89 14.83 -25.45
C PRO A 291 -8.70 14.61 -26.40
N ARG A 292 -8.35 13.34 -26.63
CA ARG A 292 -7.49 12.95 -27.76
C ARG A 292 -8.20 13.38 -29.05
N ARG A 293 -7.86 14.56 -29.57
CA ARG A 293 -8.36 15.07 -30.85
C ARG A 293 -7.59 14.38 -31.98
N HIS A 294 -8.19 13.33 -32.54
CA HIS A 294 -7.84 12.90 -33.90
C HIS A 294 -8.67 13.73 -34.88
N TRP A 295 -8.10 14.12 -36.02
CA TRP A 295 -8.80 14.99 -36.99
C TRP A 295 -10.08 14.38 -37.59
N TRP A 296 -10.27 13.06 -37.47
CA TRP A 296 -11.51 12.38 -37.87
C TRP A 296 -12.57 12.26 -36.76
N SER A 297 -12.27 12.65 -35.51
CA SER A 297 -13.25 12.57 -34.40
C SER A 297 -14.43 13.53 -34.54
N SER A 298 -14.36 14.47 -35.50
CA SER A 298 -15.46 15.35 -35.89
C SER A 298 -16.48 14.69 -36.84
N LEU A 299 -16.15 13.54 -37.42
CA LEU A 299 -17.00 12.84 -38.40
C LEU A 299 -17.80 11.68 -37.79
N ILE A 300 -17.51 11.31 -36.53
CA ILE A 300 -18.26 10.28 -35.80
C ILE A 300 -18.75 10.91 -34.50
N HIS A 301 -20.00 11.36 -34.48
CA HIS A 301 -20.70 11.64 -33.24
C HIS A 301 -20.93 10.32 -32.50
N ARG A 302 -19.93 9.87 -31.74
CA ARG A 302 -20.15 8.85 -30.73
C ARG A 302 -20.95 9.52 -29.63
N ALA A 303 -22.21 9.15 -29.48
CA ALA A 303 -22.99 9.55 -28.31
C ALA A 303 -22.17 9.18 -27.07
N ALA A 304 -21.80 10.17 -26.27
CA ALA A 304 -21.20 9.90 -24.97
C ALA A 304 -22.17 8.98 -24.21
N PRO A 305 -21.70 7.91 -23.54
CA PRO A 305 -22.56 7.20 -22.61
C PRO A 305 -23.16 8.24 -21.66
N GLN A 306 -24.48 8.22 -21.50
CA GLN A 306 -25.18 9.10 -20.57
C GLN A 306 -24.70 8.76 -19.15
N GLY A 307 -23.62 9.41 -18.72
CA GLY A 307 -23.28 9.51 -17.32
C GLY A 307 -24.38 10.29 -16.63
N GLU A 308 -24.83 9.79 -15.49
CA GLU A 308 -25.84 10.42 -14.64
C GLU A 308 -25.56 11.93 -14.51
N SER A 309 -26.60 12.74 -14.65
CA SER A 309 -26.51 14.20 -14.48
C SER A 309 -25.86 14.53 -13.14
N PRO A 310 -24.92 15.50 -13.08
CA PRO A 310 -24.28 15.87 -11.82
C PRO A 310 -25.35 16.28 -10.80
N ILE A 311 -25.44 15.52 -9.71
CA ILE A 311 -26.39 15.76 -8.64
C ILE A 311 -26.04 17.12 -8.02
N ASP A 312 -27.00 18.05 -7.99
CA ASP A 312 -26.84 19.37 -7.40
C ASP A 312 -26.82 19.27 -5.85
N LEU A 313 -25.64 18.93 -5.30
CA LEU A 313 -25.42 18.69 -3.86
C LEU A 313 -25.65 19.95 -2.99
N SER A 314 -25.75 21.13 -3.61
CA SER A 314 -26.02 22.40 -2.93
C SER A 314 -27.39 22.46 -2.24
N LYS A 315 -28.36 21.66 -2.71
CA LYS A 315 -29.75 21.66 -2.22
C LYS A 315 -30.05 20.57 -1.19
N ARG A 316 -29.17 19.58 -1.04
CA ARG A 316 -29.35 18.49 -0.09
C ARG A 316 -28.86 18.96 1.28
N VAL A 317 -29.72 19.04 2.29
CA VAL A 317 -29.32 19.32 3.67
C VAL A 317 -29.33 18.00 4.44
N ASN A 318 -28.23 17.68 5.11
CA ASN A 318 -28.18 16.57 6.06
C ASN A 318 -27.93 17.16 7.46
N GLU A 319 -28.86 16.94 8.38
CA GLU A 319 -28.79 17.50 9.74
C GLU A 319 -27.70 16.82 10.58
N ASP A 320 -27.49 15.53 10.36
CA ASP A 320 -26.46 14.72 11.01
C ASP A 320 -25.06 14.96 10.45
N CYS A 321 -24.96 15.72 9.34
CA CYS A 321 -23.66 16.02 8.76
C CYS A 321 -22.88 17.02 9.62
N GLY A 322 -21.76 16.56 10.18
CA GLY A 322 -20.86 17.34 11.03
C GLY A 322 -21.20 17.26 12.51
N THR A 323 -22.14 16.39 12.92
CA THR A 323 -22.34 16.05 14.32
C THR A 323 -21.24 15.07 14.75
N TRP A 324 -20.72 15.26 15.96
CA TRP A 324 -19.72 14.38 16.54
C TRP A 324 -20.42 13.41 17.49
N GLN A 325 -20.18 12.12 17.27
CA GLN A 325 -20.56 11.07 18.19
C GLN A 325 -19.34 10.66 19.00
N GLU A 326 -19.53 10.29 20.26
CA GLU A 326 -18.47 9.84 21.13
C GLU A 326 -18.80 8.48 21.72
N GLU A 327 -17.83 7.59 21.67
CA GLU A 327 -17.94 6.24 22.19
C GLU A 327 -16.63 5.83 22.87
N VAL A 328 -16.72 5.01 23.91
CA VAL A 328 -15.55 4.40 24.55
C VAL A 328 -15.53 2.94 24.18
N THR A 329 -14.47 2.53 23.48
CA THR A 329 -14.32 1.15 23.00
C THR A 329 -13.14 0.48 23.67
N GLU A 330 -13.35 -0.73 24.18
CA GLU A 330 -12.28 -1.61 24.62
C GLU A 330 -11.91 -2.58 23.50
N HIS A 331 -10.65 -2.55 23.07
CA HIS A 331 -10.18 -3.35 21.94
C HIS A 331 -8.80 -3.94 22.16
N SER A 332 -8.54 -5.05 21.45
CA SER A 332 -7.19 -5.64 21.35
C SER A 332 -6.39 -5.10 20.15
N GLN A 333 -7.13 -4.68 19.11
CA GLN A 333 -6.60 -4.10 17.89
C GLN A 333 -7.63 -3.13 17.31
N LEU A 334 -7.15 -1.96 16.90
CA LEU A 334 -7.88 -0.98 16.11
C LEU A 334 -7.21 -0.86 14.75
N ASP A 335 -7.97 -1.13 13.70
CA ASP A 335 -7.55 -1.08 12.32
C ASP A 335 -8.35 0.01 11.61
N VAL A 336 -7.69 1.02 11.03
CA VAL A 336 -8.34 2.10 10.28
C VAL A 336 -7.86 2.09 8.83
N SER A 337 -8.80 2.01 7.89
CA SER A 337 -8.50 1.96 6.46
C SER A 337 -9.43 2.85 5.64
N ALA A 338 -9.01 3.26 4.44
CA ALA A 338 -9.83 4.09 3.53
C ALA A 338 -10.43 3.30 2.35
N PHE A 339 -10.21 1.98 2.26
CA PHE A 339 -10.49 1.21 1.03
C PHE A 339 -11.77 0.39 1.03
N ALA A 340 -12.42 0.24 2.19
CA ALA A 340 -13.49 -0.74 2.33
C ALA A 340 -14.75 -0.39 1.51
N LYS A 341 -15.07 0.91 1.37
CA LYS A 341 -16.23 1.39 0.60
C LYS A 341 -15.88 2.62 -0.25
N LYS A 342 -15.37 2.38 -1.46
CA LYS A 342 -14.94 3.43 -2.40
C LYS A 342 -16.05 4.42 -2.77
N ASP A 343 -17.30 3.97 -2.79
CA ASP A 343 -18.44 4.81 -3.20
C ASP A 343 -18.80 5.86 -2.15
N LEU A 344 -18.45 5.63 -0.87
CA LEU A 344 -18.83 6.49 0.24
C LEU A 344 -17.71 7.44 0.68
N HIS A 345 -16.48 7.27 0.19
CA HIS A 345 -15.30 8.01 0.65
C HIS A 345 -15.28 8.14 2.19
N ALA A 346 -15.23 6.99 2.85
CA ALA A 346 -15.31 6.88 4.30
C ALA A 346 -14.09 6.14 4.85
N LEU A 347 -13.61 6.59 6.01
CA LEU A 347 -12.76 5.83 6.90
C LEU A 347 -13.57 4.65 7.45
N ASP A 348 -12.96 3.49 7.44
CA ASP A 348 -13.46 2.26 8.02
C ASP A 348 -12.63 1.94 9.26
N LEU A 349 -13.24 2.10 10.43
CA LEU A 349 -12.64 1.86 11.73
C LEU A 349 -13.14 0.54 12.29
N LYS A 350 -12.23 -0.42 12.45
CA LYS A 350 -12.51 -1.78 12.90
C LYS A 350 -11.85 -2.04 14.24
N ALA A 351 -12.66 -2.13 15.28
CA ALA A 351 -12.21 -2.52 16.61
C ALA A 351 -12.41 -4.03 16.80
N SER A 352 -11.30 -4.73 17.04
CA SER A 352 -11.31 -6.16 17.38
C SER A 352 -11.52 -6.35 18.88
N PRO A 353 -12.38 -7.31 19.29
CA PRO A 353 -12.73 -7.49 20.69
C PRO A 353 -11.52 -7.84 21.56
N PRO A 354 -11.60 -7.60 22.87
CA PRO A 354 -10.56 -8.01 23.82
C PRO A 354 -10.42 -9.54 23.82
N LEU A 355 -9.18 -10.03 23.80
CA LEU A 355 -8.88 -11.45 23.73
C LEU A 355 -8.85 -12.07 25.14
N SER A 356 -9.59 -13.16 25.34
CA SER A 356 -9.64 -13.86 26.63
C SER A 356 -8.66 -15.02 26.73
N ARG A 357 -8.29 -15.67 25.61
CA ARG A 357 -7.43 -16.87 25.61
C ARG A 357 -6.18 -16.70 24.74
N ARG A 358 -5.04 -17.21 25.22
CA ARG A 358 -3.76 -17.21 24.47
C ARG A 358 -3.83 -17.95 23.14
N TRP A 359 -4.55 -19.07 23.10
CA TRP A 359 -4.72 -19.85 21.87
C TRP A 359 -5.49 -19.06 20.79
N GLN A 360 -6.46 -18.23 21.18
CA GLN A 360 -7.17 -17.36 20.23
C GLN A 360 -6.22 -16.31 19.64
N LEU A 361 -5.39 -15.68 20.46
CA LEU A 361 -4.35 -14.75 20.00
C LEU A 361 -3.37 -15.43 19.03
N PHE A 362 -2.93 -16.65 19.36
CA PHE A 362 -2.01 -17.42 18.52
C PHE A 362 -2.63 -17.77 17.16
N SER A 363 -3.83 -18.35 17.14
CA SER A 363 -4.51 -18.74 15.91
C SER A 363 -4.78 -17.53 15.04
N GLU A 364 -5.27 -16.43 15.63
CA GLU A 364 -5.69 -15.25 14.88
C GLU A 364 -4.50 -14.48 14.31
N CYS A 365 -3.40 -14.34 15.07
CA CYS A 365 -2.21 -13.68 14.58
C CYS A 365 -1.58 -14.41 13.37
N LEU A 366 -1.50 -15.75 13.43
CA LEU A 366 -1.03 -16.55 12.29
C LEU A 366 -1.94 -16.44 11.08
N ARG A 367 -3.24 -16.31 11.33
CA ARG A 367 -4.25 -16.19 10.30
C ARG A 367 -4.14 -14.86 9.57
N ARG A 368 -4.07 -13.74 10.30
CA ARG A 368 -3.79 -12.40 9.78
C ARG A 368 -2.47 -12.36 8.99
N TYR A 369 -1.39 -12.97 9.52
CA TYR A 369 -0.12 -13.08 8.81
C TYR A 369 -0.24 -13.83 7.47
N SER A 370 -1.09 -14.85 7.40
CA SER A 370 -1.34 -15.60 6.17
C SER A 370 -2.26 -14.90 5.16
N GLY A 371 -2.80 -13.72 5.49
CA GLY A 371 -3.75 -12.99 4.64
C GLY A 371 -5.13 -13.63 4.54
N ARG A 372 -5.45 -14.60 5.39
CA ARG A 372 -6.78 -15.23 5.46
C ARG A 372 -7.58 -14.51 6.53
N VAL A 373 -8.44 -13.55 6.18
CA VAL A 373 -9.42 -13.01 7.15
C VAL A 373 -10.57 -14.02 7.30
N SER A 374 -11.15 -14.22 8.48
CA SER A 374 -12.41 -15.01 8.63
C SER A 374 -13.57 -14.09 8.77
N GLU A 375 -14.70 -14.49 8.21
CA GLU A 375 -16.03 -14.04 8.62
C GLU A 375 -16.38 -14.47 10.06
N ALA A 376 -15.76 -15.53 10.57
CA ALA A 376 -16.08 -16.13 11.88
C ALA A 376 -15.77 -15.25 13.11
N HIS A 377 -14.96 -14.20 12.97
CA HIS A 377 -14.72 -13.18 14.00
C HIS A 377 -14.62 -11.83 13.30
N SER A 378 -15.73 -11.40 12.70
CA SER A 378 -15.92 -10.04 12.23
C SER A 378 -15.55 -9.05 13.34
N PRO A 379 -15.06 -7.84 13.02
CA PRO A 379 -14.93 -6.78 14.01
C PRO A 379 -16.24 -6.70 14.81
N THR A 380 -16.15 -6.73 16.13
CA THR A 380 -17.35 -6.57 16.97
C THR A 380 -17.95 -5.19 16.79
N HIS A 381 -17.12 -4.23 16.38
CA HIS A 381 -17.52 -2.87 16.14
C HIS A 381 -16.84 -2.35 14.87
N GLU A 382 -17.64 -2.02 13.86
CA GLU A 382 -17.22 -1.38 12.61
C GLU A 382 -17.92 -0.03 12.51
N VAL A 383 -17.14 1.04 12.45
CA VAL A 383 -17.64 2.41 12.35
C VAL A 383 -17.14 2.99 11.04
N LEU A 384 -18.06 3.57 10.29
CA LEU A 384 -17.69 4.40 9.14
C LEU A 384 -17.67 5.85 9.57
N ALA A 385 -16.59 6.55 9.24
CA ALA A 385 -16.43 7.96 9.59
C ALA A 385 -15.80 8.75 8.44
N ARG A 386 -16.07 10.05 8.36
CA ARG A 386 -15.33 10.97 7.48
C ARG A 386 -14.11 11.55 8.20
N GLU A 387 -14.29 11.85 9.47
CA GLU A 387 -13.29 12.38 10.39
C GLU A 387 -13.43 11.64 11.71
N ALA A 388 -12.32 11.27 12.33
CA ALA A 388 -12.30 10.52 13.56
C ALA A 388 -11.13 10.96 14.44
N ILE A 389 -11.36 11.03 15.74
CA ILE A 389 -10.37 11.31 16.78
C ILE A 389 -10.28 10.08 17.66
N VAL A 390 -9.08 9.54 17.79
CA VAL A 390 -8.80 8.42 18.68
C VAL A 390 -7.93 8.93 19.83
N ASP A 391 -8.45 8.86 21.05
CA ASP A 391 -7.76 9.28 22.26
C ASP A 391 -7.47 8.09 23.18
N TYR A 392 -6.19 7.88 23.45
CA TYR A 392 -5.69 6.79 24.30
C TYR A 392 -5.41 7.23 25.75
N SER A 393 -5.51 8.52 26.07
CA SER A 393 -5.14 9.08 27.38
C SER A 393 -6.11 8.71 28.51
N SER A 394 -7.37 8.43 28.20
CA SER A 394 -8.45 8.28 29.19
C SER A 394 -8.62 6.86 29.77
N GLY A 395 -7.77 5.90 29.39
CA GLY A 395 -8.01 4.47 29.57
C GLY A 395 -7.30 3.73 30.74
N SER A 396 -6.51 4.42 31.57
CA SER A 396 -5.73 3.75 32.64
C SER A 396 -6.48 3.73 33.97
N GLN A 397 -7.25 2.68 34.26
CA GLN A 397 -7.75 2.42 35.63
C GLN A 397 -6.80 1.55 36.48
N HIS A 398 -5.70 1.04 35.92
CA HIS A 398 -4.71 0.27 36.66
C HIS A 398 -3.27 0.73 36.36
N GLY A 399 -2.82 1.71 37.14
CA GLY A 399 -1.56 1.64 37.89
C GLY A 399 -0.27 1.24 37.15
N SER A 400 -0.08 1.66 35.90
CA SER A 400 1.26 1.75 35.31
C SER A 400 1.42 3.11 34.63
N PRO A 401 2.57 3.79 34.83
CA PRO A 401 2.77 5.17 34.39
C PRO A 401 2.75 5.23 32.86
N GLU A 402 2.01 6.22 32.34
CA GLU A 402 2.17 6.87 31.02
C GLU A 402 3.05 6.12 30.01
N SER A 403 2.54 5.03 29.44
CA SER A 403 3.20 4.41 28.28
C SER A 403 2.54 4.93 27.01
N LYS A 404 3.19 5.93 26.39
CA LYS A 404 2.89 6.40 25.02
C LYS A 404 2.53 5.19 24.16
N LYS A 405 1.37 5.20 23.50
CA LYS A 405 0.95 4.07 22.67
C LYS A 405 1.66 4.12 21.33
N THR A 406 2.12 2.95 20.88
CA THR A 406 2.70 2.80 19.55
C THR A 406 1.58 2.51 18.55
N VAL A 407 1.49 3.34 17.52
CA VAL A 407 0.59 3.19 16.39
C VAL A 407 1.42 3.02 15.13
N CYS A 408 1.03 2.08 14.28
CA CYS A 408 1.69 1.86 13.00
C CYS A 408 0.86 2.48 11.88
N ILE A 409 1.51 3.29 11.05
CA ILE A 409 0.92 3.90 9.86
C ILE A 409 1.74 3.43 8.67
N ASP A 410 1.14 2.68 7.74
CA ASP A 410 1.80 2.19 6.52
C ASP A 410 3.17 1.49 6.75
N SER A 411 3.24 0.67 7.81
CA SER A 411 4.45 -0.04 8.27
C SER A 411 5.50 0.82 8.98
N VAL A 412 5.19 2.07 9.35
CA VAL A 412 6.05 2.96 10.12
C VAL A 412 5.45 3.17 11.53
N GLU A 413 6.25 2.94 12.57
CA GLU A 413 5.83 3.07 13.96
C GLU A 413 5.95 4.52 14.46
N TYR A 414 4.87 5.04 15.04
CA TYR A 414 4.79 6.33 15.71
C TYR A 414 4.32 6.14 17.15
N LYS A 415 4.81 6.99 18.06
CA LYS A 415 4.28 7.09 19.43
C LYS A 415 3.34 8.26 19.50
N THR A 416 2.16 8.09 20.09
CA THR A 416 1.15 9.15 20.19
C THR A 416 0.11 8.80 21.25
N ASP A 417 -0.48 9.84 21.85
CA ASP A 417 -1.55 9.71 22.84
C ASP A 417 -2.91 10.00 22.22
N ARG A 418 -2.95 10.87 21.20
CA ARG A 418 -4.17 11.26 20.49
C ARG A 418 -3.91 11.43 19.00
N ILE A 419 -4.79 10.86 18.19
CA ILE A 419 -4.71 10.89 16.73
C ILE A 419 -5.98 11.52 16.17
N HIS A 420 -5.82 12.53 15.34
CA HIS A 420 -6.91 13.09 14.55
C HIS A 420 -6.77 12.64 13.09
N LEU A 421 -7.77 11.90 12.61
CA LEU A 421 -7.82 11.28 11.29
C LEU A 421 -8.86 11.98 10.44
N LYS A 422 -8.44 12.43 9.26
CA LYS A 422 -9.31 13.09 8.29
C LYS A 422 -9.11 12.49 6.91
N LEU A 423 -10.19 12.05 6.27
CA LEU A 423 -10.10 11.56 4.90
C LEU A 423 -10.07 12.73 3.90
N VAL A 424 -9.12 12.68 2.98
CA VAL A 424 -9.02 13.56 1.82
C VAL A 424 -9.39 12.75 0.56
N PRO A 425 -10.63 12.87 0.07
CA PRO A 425 -11.14 12.01 -1.00
C PRO A 425 -10.55 12.37 -2.36
N GLY A 426 -10.18 11.35 -3.14
CA GLY A 426 -9.86 11.41 -4.57
C GLY A 426 -8.77 12.39 -4.98
N ILE A 427 -7.93 12.83 -4.04
CA ILE A 427 -6.93 13.89 -4.27
C ILE A 427 -5.73 13.39 -5.07
N LEU A 428 -5.37 12.11 -4.88
CA LEU A 428 -4.14 11.55 -5.42
C LEU A 428 -4.42 10.76 -6.69
N ASN A 429 -3.73 11.12 -7.76
CA ASN A 429 -3.71 10.33 -8.99
C ASN A 429 -2.66 9.23 -8.88
N VAL A 430 -3.08 7.97 -8.99
CA VAL A 430 -2.21 6.79 -8.95
C VAL A 430 -2.36 5.94 -10.19
N TYR A 431 -1.26 5.33 -10.67
CA TYR A 431 -1.34 4.38 -11.78
C TYR A 431 -1.91 3.05 -11.28
N ARG A 432 -3.00 2.61 -11.91
CA ARG A 432 -3.70 1.38 -11.58
C ARG A 432 -3.81 0.51 -12.82
N TYR A 433 -3.29 -0.70 -12.75
CA TYR A 433 -3.46 -1.65 -13.83
C TYR A 433 -4.89 -2.18 -13.85
N VAL A 434 -5.58 -2.03 -14.97
CA VAL A 434 -6.90 -2.65 -15.22
C VAL A 434 -6.72 -3.65 -16.35
N ASN A 435 -7.08 -4.91 -16.12
CA ASN A 435 -7.15 -5.92 -17.18
C ASN A 435 -8.16 -5.42 -18.22
N GLY A 436 -7.65 -5.05 -19.40
CA GLY A 436 -8.44 -4.69 -20.57
C GLY A 436 -8.74 -5.89 -21.44
#